data_AF-A0A2V2AXS4-F1
#
_entry.id   AF-A0A2V2AXS4-F1
#
_cell.length_a   1.000
_cell.length_b   1.000
_cell.length_c   1.000
_cell.angle_alpha   90.00
_cell.angle_beta   90.00
_cell.angle_gamma   90.00
#
_symmetry.space_group_name_H-M   'P 1'
#
loop_
_entity.id
_entity.type
_entity.pdbx_description
1 polymer ?
#
loop_
_entity_poly.entity_id
_entity_poly.type
_entity_poly.pdbx_seq_one_letter_code
_entity_poly.pdbx_strand_id
1 'polypeptide(L)'
;MYASTVRGLLVRGMLAGLIAGLFAFAVAYVVGEPPVRGSIAVEEAAAAKEAAPAAGHAGHGGDAASGEAAEEEEELVSRPVQSTFGLATGVLVYGVALGGIASLAFSFALGRVGGFSPRATAA
;
A
#
# COMPACT_ATOMS: atom_id res chain seq x y z
N MET A 1 -28.82 -13.39 14.14
CA MET A 1 -27.67 -14.02 14.84
C MET A 1 -26.40 -14.10 13.98
N TYR A 2 -26.49 -14.12 12.64
CA TYR A 2 -25.29 -14.17 11.78
C TYR A 2 -24.49 -12.87 11.70
N ALA A 3 -25.14 -11.71 11.74
CA ALA A 3 -24.46 -10.40 11.64
C ALA A 3 -23.42 -10.16 12.75
N SER A 4 -23.70 -10.57 13.99
CA SER A 4 -22.72 -10.48 15.09
C SER A 4 -21.53 -11.42 14.90
N THR A 5 -21.73 -12.57 14.25
CA THR A 5 -20.69 -13.56 13.97
C THR A 5 -19.80 -13.10 12.81
N VAL A 6 -20.38 -12.59 11.73
CA VAL A 6 -19.64 -12.04 10.58
C VAL A 6 -18.83 -10.81 11.00
N ARG A 7 -19.42 -9.90 11.79
CA ARG A 7 -18.69 -8.75 12.34
C ARG A 7 -17.50 -9.19 13.20
N GLY A 8 -17.67 -10.23 14.02
CA GLY A 8 -16.58 -10.78 14.83
C GLY A 8 -15.44 -11.36 14.00
N LEU A 9 -15.76 -12.07 12.91
CA LEU A 9 -14.77 -12.59 11.96
C LEU A 9 -14.06 -11.46 11.21
N LEU A 10 -14.79 -10.43 10.79
CA LEU A 10 -14.25 -9.27 10.09
C LEU A 10 -13.22 -8.52 10.94
N VAL A 11 -13.58 -8.18 12.18
CA VAL A 11 -12.66 -7.47 13.09
C VAL A 11 -11.41 -8.29 13.35
N ARG A 12 -11.54 -9.61 13.57
CA ARG A 12 -10.38 -10.50 13.76
C ARG A 12 -9.52 -10.59 12.51
N GLY A 13 -10.13 -10.65 11.33
CA GLY A 13 -9.44 -10.63 10.04
C GLY A 13 -8.63 -9.35 9.85
N MET A 14 -9.26 -8.19 10.08
CA MET A 14 -8.59 -6.89 10.02
C MET A 14 -7.42 -6.78 11.00
N LEU A 15 -7.58 -7.26 12.24
CA LEU A 15 -6.51 -7.28 13.24
C LEU A 15 -5.36 -8.22 12.86
N ALA A 16 -5.67 -9.42 12.35
CA ALA A 16 -4.66 -10.34 11.84
C ALA A 16 -3.89 -9.73 10.66
N GLY A 17 -4.62 -9.06 9.76
CA GLY A 17 -4.06 -8.31 8.64
C GLY A 17 -3.15 -7.16 9.08
N LEU A 18 -3.54 -6.41 10.12
CA LEU A 18 -2.71 -5.36 10.71
C LEU A 18 -1.40 -5.91 11.28
N ILE A 19 -1.47 -7.01 12.03
CA ILE A 19 -0.28 -7.66 12.59
C ILE A 19 0.64 -8.16 11.48
N ALA A 20 0.09 -8.81 10.45
CA ALA A 20 0.86 -9.21 9.28
C ALA A 20 1.47 -8.00 8.56
N GLY A 21 0.73 -6.90 8.43
CA GLY A 21 1.20 -5.63 7.89
C GLY A 21 2.36 -5.03 8.70
N LEU A 22 2.34 -5.12 10.03
CA LEU A 22 3.46 -4.66 10.87
C LEU A 22 4.73 -5.47 10.62
N PHE A 23 4.62 -6.81 10.51
CA PHE A 23 5.75 -7.65 10.15
C PHE A 23 6.25 -7.34 8.72
N ALA A 24 5.34 -7.18 7.77
CA ALA A 24 5.69 -6.82 6.40
C ALA A 24 6.37 -5.44 6.34
N PHE A 25 5.90 -4.46 7.09
CA PHE A 25 6.52 -3.14 7.19
C PHE A 25 7.92 -3.23 7.78
N ALA A 26 8.11 -3.99 8.87
CA ALA A 26 9.43 -4.19 9.46
C ALA A 26 10.42 -4.78 8.44
N VAL A 27 9.99 -5.78 7.68
CA VAL A 27 10.82 -6.38 6.61
C VAL A 27 11.06 -5.37 5.48
N ALA A 28 10.04 -4.67 5.01
CA ALA A 28 10.18 -3.67 3.95
C ALA A 28 11.12 -2.53 4.36
N TYR A 29 11.04 -2.06 5.61
CA TYR A 29 11.87 -0.98 6.12
C TYR A 29 13.32 -1.41 6.36
N VAL A 30 13.55 -2.60 6.92
CA VAL A 30 14.92 -3.08 7.25
C VAL A 30 15.63 -3.65 6.02
N VAL A 31 14.91 -4.36 5.16
CA VAL A 31 15.49 -5.11 4.04
C VAL A 31 15.23 -4.41 2.69
N GLY A 32 14.07 -3.79 2.52
CA GLY A 32 13.67 -3.17 1.25
C GLY A 32 14.24 -1.77 1.02
N GLU A 33 14.28 -0.93 2.04
CA GLU A 33 14.77 0.46 1.90
C GLU A 33 16.27 0.60 1.59
N PRO A 34 17.20 -0.16 2.20
CA PRO A 34 18.63 0.00 1.91
C PRO A 34 19.01 -0.14 0.42
N PRO A 35 18.56 -1.16 -0.35
CA PRO A 35 18.86 -1.24 -1.77
C PRO A 35 18.23 -0.11 -2.59
N VAL A 36 17.03 0.36 -2.22
CA VAL A 36 16.38 1.52 -2.87
C VAL A 36 17.21 2.80 -2.69
N ARG A 37 17.73 3.04 -1.49
CA ARG A 37 18.64 4.18 -1.26
C ARG A 37 19.94 4.04 -2.06
N GLY A 38 20.45 2.81 -2.19
CA GLY A 38 21.63 2.52 -2.98
C GLY A 38 21.45 2.84 -4.47
N SER A 39 20.32 2.44 -5.06
CA SER A 39 20.03 2.75 -6.48
C SER A 39 19.88 4.24 -6.72
N ILE A 40 19.17 4.95 -5.86
CA ILE A 40 18.98 6.40 -5.96
C ILE A 40 20.34 7.12 -5.90
N ALA A 41 21.21 6.76 -4.95
CA ALA A 41 22.52 7.40 -4.84
C ALA A 41 23.41 7.16 -6.07
N VAL A 42 23.27 5.99 -6.73
CA VAL A 42 23.98 5.69 -7.97
C VAL A 42 23.42 6.50 -9.15
N GLU A 43 22.10 6.60 -9.25
CA GLU A 43 21.42 7.40 -10.28
C GLU A 43 21.75 8.90 -10.14
N GLU A 44 21.72 9.44 -8.92
CA GLU A 44 22.12 10.82 -8.63
C GLU A 44 23.59 11.07 -8.99
N ALA A 45 24.50 10.14 -8.65
CA ALA A 45 25.92 10.26 -8.99
C ALA A 45 26.19 10.14 -10.50
N ALA A 46 25.36 9.40 -11.23
CA ALA A 46 25.42 9.33 -12.70
C ALA A 46 24.88 10.62 -13.33
N ALA A 47 23.74 11.12 -12.86
CA ALA A 47 23.15 12.39 -13.31
C ALA A 47 24.10 13.58 -13.07
N ALA A 48 24.81 13.61 -11.94
CA ALA A 48 25.82 14.63 -11.65
C ALA A 48 27.03 14.58 -12.61
N LYS A 49 27.34 13.41 -13.20
CA LYS A 49 28.42 13.24 -14.19
C LYS A 49 27.98 13.54 -15.62
N GLU A 50 26.71 13.34 -15.95
CA GLU A 50 26.14 13.67 -17.26
C GLU A 50 25.79 15.15 -17.43
N ALA A 51 25.75 15.94 -16.34
CA ALA A 51 25.47 17.38 -16.35
C ALA A 51 26.62 18.29 -16.87
N ALA A 52 27.42 17.84 -17.83
CA ALA A 52 28.09 18.76 -18.78
C ALA A 52 27.05 19.16 -19.84
N PRO A 53 26.95 20.44 -20.25
CA PRO A 53 25.66 21.10 -20.42
C PRO A 53 24.86 20.59 -21.63
N ALA A 54 23.82 19.80 -21.36
CA ALA A 54 22.58 19.78 -22.12
C ALA A 54 21.47 19.21 -21.23
N ALA A 55 20.37 19.95 -21.12
CA ALA A 55 19.22 19.65 -20.29
C ALA A 55 18.55 18.30 -20.62
N GLY A 56 18.04 17.62 -19.59
CA GLY A 56 17.06 16.53 -19.73
C GLY A 56 17.18 15.44 -18.67
N HIS A 57 16.40 15.51 -17.58
CA HIS A 57 16.27 14.42 -16.62
C HIS A 57 15.47 13.25 -17.22
N ALA A 58 16.12 12.10 -17.40
CA ALA A 58 15.50 10.84 -17.80
C ALA A 58 15.37 9.93 -16.58
N GLY A 59 14.14 9.72 -16.11
CA GLY A 59 13.78 8.71 -15.12
C GLY A 59 12.39 8.16 -15.41
N HIS A 60 12.28 7.15 -16.27
CA HIS A 60 11.02 6.45 -16.51
C HIS A 60 10.88 5.30 -15.51
N GLY A 61 9.95 5.46 -14.56
CA GLY A 61 9.72 4.51 -13.48
C GLY A 61 8.26 4.32 -13.09
N GLY A 62 7.34 4.33 -14.06
CA GLY A 62 6.05 3.66 -13.97
C GLY A 62 4.87 4.48 -13.45
N ASP A 63 4.16 5.13 -14.37
CA ASP A 63 2.71 5.33 -14.25
C ASP A 63 2.03 4.98 -15.57
N ALA A 64 1.16 3.98 -15.52
CA ALA A 64 0.18 3.74 -16.56
C ALA A 64 -0.99 4.71 -16.35
N ALA A 65 -1.18 5.58 -17.33
CA ALA A 65 -2.33 6.45 -17.57
C ALA A 65 -2.45 7.74 -16.73
N SER A 66 -1.83 8.82 -17.22
CA SER A 66 -2.53 10.02 -17.73
C SER A 66 -1.49 11.06 -18.16
N GLY A 67 -1.65 11.62 -19.35
CA GLY A 67 -0.70 12.59 -19.92
C GLY A 67 -0.88 14.03 -19.44
N GLU A 68 0.10 14.82 -19.90
CA GLU A 68 0.19 16.29 -19.96
C GLU A 68 0.95 17.01 -18.83
N ALA A 69 1.95 17.78 -19.28
CA ALA A 69 2.78 18.78 -18.59
C ALA A 69 3.84 18.27 -17.60
N ALA A 70 5.07 18.18 -18.11
CA ALA A 70 6.30 18.26 -17.34
C ALA A 70 6.44 19.68 -16.76
N GLU A 71 5.65 19.99 -15.74
CA GLU A 71 6.09 20.91 -14.69
C GLU A 71 7.11 20.14 -13.87
N GLU A 72 8.20 20.79 -13.45
CA GLU A 72 9.13 20.21 -12.49
C GLU A 72 8.30 19.67 -11.32
N GLU A 73 8.20 18.34 -11.21
CA GLU A 73 7.47 17.69 -10.13
C GLU A 73 8.20 18.03 -8.83
N GLU A 74 7.82 19.16 -8.23
CA GLU A 74 8.21 19.48 -6.87
C GLU A 74 7.83 18.26 -6.03
N GLU A 75 8.83 17.68 -5.38
CA GLU A 75 8.65 16.48 -4.58
C GLU A 75 7.66 16.80 -3.45
N LEU A 76 6.37 16.53 -3.67
CA LEU A 76 5.27 16.88 -2.76
C LEU A 76 5.50 16.31 -1.35
N VAL A 77 6.24 15.21 -1.27
CA VAL A 77 6.64 14.55 -0.03
C VAL A 77 8.09 14.08 -0.13
N SER A 78 8.94 14.59 0.76
CA SER A 78 10.35 14.18 0.83
C SER A 78 10.56 12.67 1.02
N ARG A 79 11.63 12.14 0.43
CA ARG A 79 12.04 10.72 0.56
C ARG A 79 12.04 10.17 2.00
N PRO A 80 12.54 10.89 3.04
CA PRO A 80 12.52 10.37 4.40
C PRO A 80 11.10 10.14 4.94
N VAL A 81 10.14 10.98 4.55
CA VAL A 81 8.73 10.83 4.95
C VAL A 81 8.08 9.68 4.17
N GLN A 82 8.36 9.57 2.87
CA GLN A 82 7.85 8.49 2.02
C GLN A 82 8.32 7.10 2.49
N SER A 83 9.61 6.96 2.80
CA SER A 83 10.22 5.69 3.27
C SER A 83 9.78 5.27 4.67
N THR A 84 9.20 6.18 5.45
CA THR A 84 8.75 5.91 6.82
C THR A 84 7.23 5.92 6.90
N PHE A 85 6.63 7.11 7.05
CA PHE A 85 5.20 7.28 7.22
C PHE A 85 4.42 6.84 5.99
N GLY A 86 4.92 7.11 4.79
CA GLY A 86 4.30 6.65 3.53
C GLY A 86 4.26 5.13 3.45
N LEU A 87 5.42 4.48 3.57
CA LEU A 87 5.56 3.03 3.56
C LEU A 87 4.72 2.36 4.66
N ALA A 88 4.78 2.87 5.89
CA ALA A 88 4.00 2.35 7.01
C ALA A 88 2.50 2.44 6.73
N THR A 89 2.02 3.60 6.29
CA THR A 89 0.60 3.81 6.00
C THR A 89 0.14 2.86 4.90
N GLY A 90 0.87 2.79 3.78
CA GLY A 90 0.51 1.92 2.66
C GLY A 90 0.45 0.45 3.05
N VAL A 91 1.49 -0.06 3.69
CA VAL A 91 1.58 -1.49 4.06
C VAL A 91 0.55 -1.87 5.11
N LEU A 92 0.31 -1.02 6.12
CA LEU A 92 -0.66 -1.32 7.19
C LEU A 92 -2.09 -1.28 6.68
N VAL A 93 -2.46 -0.27 5.88
CA VAL A 93 -3.79 -0.18 5.26
C VAL A 93 -4.01 -1.38 4.35
N TYR A 94 -3.02 -1.75 3.54
CA TYR A 94 -3.09 -2.92 2.67
C TYR A 94 -3.25 -4.23 3.46
N GLY A 95 -2.48 -4.41 4.53
CA GLY A 95 -2.59 -5.58 5.41
C GLY A 95 -3.97 -5.71 6.05
N VAL A 96 -4.51 -4.61 6.61
CA VAL A 96 -5.88 -4.56 7.15
C VAL A 96 -6.91 -4.91 6.09
N ALA A 97 -6.79 -4.35 4.89
CA ALA A 97 -7.71 -4.61 3.79
C ALA A 97 -7.70 -6.09 3.37
N LEU A 98 -6.51 -6.69 3.18
CA LEU A 98 -6.38 -8.10 2.84
C LEU A 98 -6.93 -9.02 3.94
N GLY A 99 -6.66 -8.72 5.21
CA GLY A 99 -7.20 -9.46 6.34
C GLY A 99 -8.74 -9.39 6.40
N GLY A 100 -9.30 -8.22 6.13
CA GLY A 100 -10.74 -8.01 6.00
C GLY A 100 -11.33 -8.83 4.84
N ILE A 101 -10.77 -8.72 3.64
CA ILE A 101 -11.22 -9.46 2.45
C ILE A 101 -11.18 -10.97 2.70
N ALA A 102 -10.08 -11.50 3.26
CA ALA A 102 -9.94 -12.91 3.58
C ALA A 102 -11.03 -13.39 4.57
N SER A 103 -11.34 -12.58 5.58
CA SER A 103 -12.39 -12.92 6.55
C SER A 103 -13.81 -12.88 5.98
N LEU A 104 -14.08 -12.00 5.01
CA LEU A 104 -15.35 -11.96 4.28
C LEU A 104 -15.49 -13.19 3.37
N ALA A 105 -14.43 -13.52 2.62
CA ALA A 105 -14.39 -14.72 1.79
C ALA A 105 -14.59 -15.99 2.65
N PHE A 106 -13.94 -16.08 3.81
CA PHE A 106 -14.12 -17.17 4.76
C PHE A 106 -15.56 -17.23 5.30
N SER A 107 -16.16 -16.09 5.66
CA SER A 107 -17.55 -16.01 6.13
C SER A 107 -18.54 -16.46 5.06
N PHE A 108 -18.30 -16.09 3.80
CA PHE A 108 -19.11 -16.50 2.65
C PHE A 108 -18.98 -18.01 2.39
N ALA A 109 -17.76 -18.56 2.34
CA ALA A 109 -17.50 -19.98 2.11
C ALA A 109 -18.17 -20.88 3.16
N LEU A 110 -18.31 -20.40 4.39
CA LEU A 110 -19.00 -21.11 5.49
C LEU A 110 -20.52 -20.90 5.50
N GLY A 111 -21.10 -20.25 4.49
CA GLY A 111 -22.53 -19.99 4.39
C GLY A 111 -23.07 -19.06 5.47
N ARG A 112 -22.20 -18.27 6.13
CA ARG A 112 -22.61 -17.35 7.21
C ARG A 112 -23.14 -16.01 6.69
N VAL A 113 -23.12 -15.82 5.37
CA VAL A 113 -23.69 -14.69 4.63
C VAL A 113 -24.88 -15.24 3.83
N GLY A 114 -26.12 -14.75 4.05
CA GLY A 114 -27.27 -15.19 3.24
C GLY A 114 -28.65 -15.25 3.87
N GLY A 115 -28.82 -14.87 5.15
CA GLY A 115 -30.16 -14.71 5.72
C GLY A 115 -30.82 -13.41 5.27
N PHE A 116 -31.25 -13.31 4.01
CA PHE A 116 -32.04 -12.18 3.47
C PHE A 116 -33.47 -12.20 4.06
N SER A 117 -33.58 -12.07 5.39
CA SER A 117 -34.88 -11.86 6.01
C SER A 117 -35.45 -10.51 5.56
N PRO A 118 -36.78 -10.33 5.49
CA PRO A 118 -37.39 -9.04 5.14
C PRO A 118 -36.89 -7.86 5.99
N ARG A 119 -36.43 -8.13 7.23
CA ARG A 119 -35.82 -7.12 8.12
C ARG A 119 -34.40 -6.70 7.69
N ALA A 120 -33.68 -7.54 6.95
CA ALA A 120 -32.32 -7.28 6.48
C ALA A 120 -32.27 -6.53 5.14
N THR A 121 -33.36 -6.53 4.37
CA THR A 121 -33.48 -5.85 3.06
C THR A 121 -34.34 -4.59 3.10
N ALA A 122 -34.82 -4.19 4.28
CA ALA A 122 -35.71 -3.04 4.46
C ALA A 122 -34.98 -1.74 4.90
N ALA A 123 -33.64 -1.76 4.94
CA ALA A 123 -32.81 -0.59 5.23
C ALA A 123 -32.25 0.01 3.94
#